data_AF-A0A538TVU5-F1
#
_entry.id   AF-A0A538TVU5-F1
#
_cell.length_a   1.000
_cell.length_b   1.000
_cell.length_c   1.000
_cell.angle_alpha   90.00
_cell.angle_beta   90.00
_cell.angle_gamma   90.00
#
_symmetry.space_group_name_H-M   'P 1'
#
loop_
_entity.id
_entity.type
_entity.pdbx_description
1 polymer ?
#
loop_
_entity_poly.entity_id
_entity_poly.type
_entity_poly.pdbx_seq_one_letter_code
_entity_poly.pdbx_strand_id
1 'polypeptide(L)'
;MERPLRGPAHRDRRRCRPLAGGPFRVPRPQGTRREGGGGRAGHADAARRRASRRERGGLAGGGDGGRRRRDGAPAATRAHGARPARLPRRVCPCLWRERAARAADEAGRGGDAPRADEPWHRDLPRGGGRRALGDPRPGDQRRGGALRGAPALRGRAGGEGAVSERTEIRGARHWRTGEPVDVTIEGGVIANVRPAGAKATTSGAIVEAAEAILAPGLVDIHVHLREPGQSSSETVESGAAAAAAGGFTAVACMPNTSPVVDNPGWIAWLLARARGVRCRVHPIAAVTVGQAGEQLTEFVSLEAAGAVALSDDGRPIQSAETMRRALEYARHTRLPILCHEEDLTLRGQGQMNEGATATRLGLRGIPNAAETVMVRRDLDLVELTGGRVHFCHLSCEGSFGAVRDAKRRGLEVTAETCPHYWTLTDEALIDFDTHAKMNPPLRSERDRDATIEAIGDGTIDCFATDHAPHTLEDKRQPFDQAPFGIVGLETALGLTITQLVKPGCLTLERALELWTEAPRRVLGLPEVRLEPSFPADLVLLDPHASWTVDPERFRSLGRNTPFGGWTLTGRALATWCGGVLTHMVPGLGAEGRHARPAGAGAR
;
A
#
# COMPACT_ATOMS: atom_id res chain seq x y z
N MET A 1 0.16 42.44 57.19
CA MET A 1 -0.51 41.24 57.70
C MET A 1 -0.52 40.20 56.59
N GLU A 2 0.07 39.05 56.89
CA GLU A 2 -0.13 37.70 56.33
C GLU A 2 -0.09 37.44 54.81
N ARG A 3 1.07 36.90 54.40
CA ARG A 3 1.32 35.93 53.31
C ARG A 3 0.81 34.53 53.73
N PRO A 4 0.77 33.45 52.88
CA PRO A 4 1.80 33.07 51.88
C PRO A 4 1.28 32.36 50.59
N LEU A 5 2.07 32.17 49.53
CA LEU A 5 2.99 31.03 49.29
C LEU A 5 3.95 31.44 48.14
N ARG A 6 5.24 31.69 48.40
CA ARG A 6 6.41 30.77 48.44
C ARG A 6 6.96 30.37 47.04
N GLY A 7 8.02 31.07 46.60
CA GLY A 7 9.32 30.41 46.29
C GLY A 7 10.18 30.33 47.58
N PRO A 8 11.46 29.86 47.62
CA PRO A 8 12.47 29.87 46.53
C PRO A 8 13.57 28.74 46.53
N ALA A 9 14.42 28.80 45.50
CA ALA A 9 15.90 28.69 45.40
C ALA A 9 16.82 27.82 46.31
N HIS A 10 17.67 27.00 45.63
CA HIS A 10 19.15 26.85 45.66
C HIS A 10 20.01 26.63 46.95
N ARG A 11 21.06 25.78 46.74
CA ARG A 11 22.39 25.60 47.43
C ARG A 11 22.46 24.57 48.58
N ASP A 12 23.51 23.77 48.81
CA ASP A 12 24.79 23.40 48.17
C ASP A 12 25.45 22.26 49.02
N ARG A 13 26.43 21.51 48.45
CA ARG A 13 27.56 20.79 49.10
C ARG A 13 27.42 19.43 49.85
N ARG A 14 27.97 18.39 49.19
CA ARG A 14 29.21 17.61 49.51
C ARG A 14 29.08 16.07 49.66
N ARG A 15 29.80 15.40 48.73
CA ARG A 15 30.71 14.23 48.85
C ARG A 15 30.13 12.85 49.22
N CYS A 16 30.25 11.89 48.29
CA CYS A 16 31.12 10.71 48.41
C CYS A 16 31.28 9.97 47.05
N ARG A 17 32.37 9.20 46.93
CA ARG A 17 33.09 8.71 45.73
C ARG A 17 32.39 7.63 44.88
N PRO A 18 32.84 7.42 43.62
CA PRO A 18 32.38 6.35 42.74
C PRO A 18 33.14 5.03 42.96
N LEU A 19 32.45 3.90 42.83
CA LEU A 19 33.04 2.57 42.71
C LEU A 19 33.29 2.25 41.23
N ALA A 20 34.51 1.80 40.95
CA ALA A 20 34.98 1.31 39.66
C ALA A 20 35.37 -0.17 39.76
N GLY A 21 35.28 -0.86 38.62
CA GLY A 21 35.81 -2.21 38.37
C GLY A 21 34.71 -3.14 37.84
N GLY A 22 34.79 -3.78 36.69
CA GLY A 22 35.82 -3.99 35.66
C GLY A 22 35.26 -5.07 34.69
N PRO A 23 35.81 -5.23 33.48
CA PRO A 23 35.14 -5.92 32.36
C PRO A 23 35.37 -7.44 32.34
N PHE A 24 34.38 -8.19 31.85
CA PHE A 24 34.49 -9.62 31.55
C PHE A 24 35.29 -9.86 30.25
N ARG A 25 36.34 -10.68 30.33
CA ARG A 25 37.07 -11.26 29.19
C ARG A 25 37.01 -12.79 29.23
N VAL A 26 36.89 -13.34 28.03
CA VAL A 26 36.88 -14.76 27.64
C VAL A 26 38.19 -15.47 28.02
N PRO A 27 38.16 -16.74 28.45
CA PRO A 27 39.38 -17.53 28.64
C PRO A 27 39.80 -18.26 27.36
N ARG A 28 41.09 -18.17 27.02
CA ARG A 28 41.84 -19.19 26.27
C ARG A 28 43.04 -19.63 27.13
N PRO A 29 43.44 -20.91 27.12
CA PRO A 29 44.56 -21.41 27.91
C PRO A 29 45.92 -21.12 27.24
N GLN A 30 46.93 -21.05 28.10
CA GLN A 30 48.34 -20.74 27.83
C GLN A 30 49.06 -21.85 27.05
N GLY A 31 50.08 -21.44 26.28
CA GLY A 31 50.90 -22.32 25.45
C GLY A 31 52.13 -22.91 26.14
N THR A 32 52.75 -23.87 25.45
CA THR A 32 54.12 -24.31 25.66
C THR A 32 54.95 -24.06 24.40
N ARG A 33 56.17 -23.58 24.64
CA ARG A 33 57.25 -23.17 23.74
C ARG A 33 57.57 -24.16 22.61
N ARG A 34 57.91 -23.64 21.41
CA ARG A 34 59.29 -23.63 20.86
C ARG A 34 59.37 -22.93 19.50
N GLU A 35 60.56 -22.40 19.27
CA GLU A 35 61.03 -21.54 18.19
C GLU A 35 61.05 -22.19 16.80
N GLY A 36 61.11 -21.36 15.76
CA GLY A 36 61.89 -21.69 14.56
C GLY A 36 61.17 -21.56 13.21
N GLY A 37 61.36 -20.40 12.56
CA GLY A 37 61.85 -20.34 11.18
C GLY A 37 60.91 -20.68 10.01
N GLY A 38 60.44 -19.62 9.35
CA GLY A 38 60.62 -19.46 7.89
C GLY A 38 59.66 -20.16 6.93
N GLY A 39 59.45 -19.50 5.78
CA GLY A 39 59.11 -20.18 4.54
C GLY A 39 57.74 -19.85 3.95
N ARG A 40 57.78 -19.26 2.76
CA ARG A 40 56.64 -18.84 1.94
C ARG A 40 56.03 -20.01 1.14
N ALA A 41 54.80 -19.73 0.69
CA ALA A 41 54.22 -20.05 -0.63
C ALA A 41 53.74 -21.47 -0.91
N GLY A 42 52.65 -21.54 -1.69
CA GLY A 42 52.46 -22.61 -2.68
C GLY A 42 51.07 -23.19 -2.74
N HIS A 43 50.34 -22.82 -3.79
CA HIS A 43 49.13 -23.45 -4.29
C HIS A 43 49.27 -24.97 -4.58
N ALA A 44 48.10 -25.63 -4.65
CA ALA A 44 47.66 -26.52 -5.73
C ALA A 44 47.38 -28.00 -5.36
N ASP A 45 46.11 -28.32 -5.58
CA ASP A 45 45.56 -29.45 -6.35
C ASP A 45 45.58 -30.92 -5.88
N ALA A 46 44.35 -31.45 -5.95
CA ALA A 46 43.90 -32.74 -6.48
C ALA A 46 44.75 -34.01 -6.29
N ALA A 47 44.12 -35.06 -5.76
CA ALA A 47 43.45 -36.08 -6.58
C ALA A 47 43.24 -37.42 -5.83
N ARG A 48 42.01 -37.93 -5.93
CA ARG A 48 41.60 -39.33 -6.22
C ARG A 48 42.33 -40.48 -5.49
N ARG A 49 41.55 -41.40 -4.89
CA ARG A 49 41.05 -42.66 -5.50
C ARG A 49 40.39 -43.56 -4.44
N ARG A 50 39.22 -44.13 -4.85
CA ARG A 50 38.72 -45.54 -4.73
C ARG A 50 38.87 -46.28 -3.38
N ALA A 51 38.05 -47.25 -2.97
CA ALA A 51 36.73 -47.82 -3.28
C ALA A 51 36.66 -49.13 -2.45
N SER A 52 35.58 -49.43 -1.73
CA SER A 52 35.12 -50.80 -1.38
C SER A 52 33.82 -50.70 -0.57
N ARG A 53 32.64 -51.01 -1.11
CA ARG A 53 31.97 -52.32 -1.28
C ARG A 53 31.54 -53.03 0.03
N ARG A 54 30.23 -53.34 0.05
CA ARG A 54 29.52 -54.47 0.72
C ARG A 54 29.30 -54.33 2.23
N GLU A 55 28.21 -54.78 2.84
CA GLU A 55 27.16 -55.75 2.45
C GLU A 55 25.90 -55.59 3.33
N ARG A 56 24.86 -56.37 3.03
CA ARG A 56 23.49 -56.38 3.58
C ARG A 56 23.33 -57.32 4.79
N GLY A 57 22.26 -57.12 5.56
CA GLY A 57 21.60 -58.09 6.45
C GLY A 57 20.88 -57.36 7.58
N GLY A 58 19.60 -57.52 7.91
CA GLY A 58 18.63 -58.57 7.62
C GLY A 58 18.18 -59.24 8.92
N LEU A 59 16.87 -59.15 9.22
CA LEU A 59 16.08 -59.94 10.19
C LEU A 59 16.21 -59.55 11.68
N ALA A 60 15.27 -59.83 12.59
CA ALA A 60 13.81 -60.00 12.67
C ALA A 60 13.53 -60.47 14.12
N GLY A 61 12.35 -60.15 14.69
CA GLY A 61 11.81 -60.75 15.94
C GLY A 61 12.15 -59.98 17.21
N GLY A 62 11.28 -59.83 18.22
CA GLY A 62 9.96 -60.40 18.48
C GLY A 62 9.69 -60.36 20.00
N GLY A 63 8.43 -60.09 20.39
CA GLY A 63 7.86 -60.30 21.74
C GLY A 63 8.20 -59.24 22.80
N ASP A 64 7.43 -59.05 23.87
CA ASP A 64 6.03 -59.30 24.25
C ASP A 64 5.83 -58.52 25.58
N GLY A 65 4.59 -58.15 25.90
CA GLY A 65 4.08 -58.04 27.27
C GLY A 65 4.50 -56.85 28.16
N GLY A 66 3.54 -55.97 28.50
CA GLY A 66 3.71 -55.06 29.63
C GLY A 66 2.63 -53.99 29.85
N ARG A 67 1.45 -54.39 30.33
CA ARG A 67 0.46 -53.46 30.92
C ARG A 67 1.04 -52.78 32.16
N ARG A 68 0.90 -51.45 32.28
CA ARG A 68 0.54 -50.76 33.54
C ARG A 68 0.06 -49.33 33.26
N ARG A 69 -1.01 -48.96 33.97
CA ARG A 69 -1.71 -47.67 33.92
C ARG A 69 -1.03 -46.64 34.82
N ARG A 70 -1.26 -45.37 34.45
CA ARG A 70 -1.63 -44.20 35.27
C ARG A 70 -0.54 -43.24 35.76
N ASP A 71 -1.01 -41.98 35.74
CA ASP A 71 -0.56 -40.76 36.41
C ASP A 71 0.74 -40.14 35.84
N GLY A 72 0.84 -38.86 35.48
CA GLY A 72 0.06 -37.67 35.77
C GLY A 72 1.00 -36.49 35.52
N ALA A 73 0.74 -35.67 34.48
CA ALA A 73 1.56 -34.52 34.15
C ALA A 73 1.24 -33.33 35.08
N PRO A 74 2.23 -32.63 35.67
CA PRO A 74 1.95 -31.39 36.37
C PRO A 74 1.85 -30.22 35.39
N ALA A 75 0.77 -29.47 35.56
CA ALA A 75 0.38 -28.28 34.82
C ALA A 75 1.33 -27.09 35.04
N ALA A 76 1.49 -26.28 33.99
CA ALA A 76 2.16 -24.99 34.05
C ALA A 76 1.35 -23.96 34.87
N THR A 77 2.00 -23.37 35.86
CA THR A 77 1.47 -22.27 36.68
C THR A 77 1.32 -20.99 35.87
N ARG A 78 0.11 -20.42 35.92
CA ARG A 78 -0.26 -19.10 35.41
C ARG A 78 0.46 -18.00 36.18
N ALA A 79 1.20 -17.15 35.46
CA ALA A 79 1.62 -15.84 35.97
C ALA A 79 0.68 -14.76 35.42
N HIS A 80 -0.07 -14.15 36.32
CA HIS A 80 -0.83 -12.93 36.06
C HIS A 80 0.15 -11.76 35.90
N GLY A 81 0.23 -11.18 34.72
CA GLY A 81 0.99 -9.96 34.41
C GLY A 81 0.10 -8.96 33.67
N ALA A 82 0.13 -7.72 34.13
CA ALA A 82 -0.69 -6.56 33.79
C ALA A 82 -1.18 -6.43 32.32
N ARG A 83 -2.47 -6.08 32.17
CA ARG A 83 -3.07 -5.59 30.92
C ARG A 83 -2.55 -4.17 30.62
N PRO A 84 -1.95 -3.90 29.45
CA PRO A 84 -1.78 -2.54 28.96
C PRO A 84 -3.12 -1.99 28.43
N ALA A 85 -3.24 -0.67 28.40
CA ALA A 85 -4.45 0.07 28.06
C ALA A 85 -5.06 -0.34 26.71
N ARG A 86 -6.37 -0.59 26.71
CA ARG A 86 -7.16 -0.80 25.49
C ARG A 86 -7.14 0.49 24.67
N LEU A 87 -6.67 0.41 23.42
CA LEU A 87 -7.01 1.42 22.40
C LEU A 87 -8.53 1.61 22.39
N PRO A 88 -9.06 2.85 22.33
CA PRO A 88 -10.49 3.07 22.34
C PRO A 88 -11.10 2.42 21.11
N ARG A 89 -11.89 1.37 21.34
CA ARG A 89 -12.78 0.73 20.39
C ARG A 89 -13.75 1.78 19.84
N ARG A 90 -13.40 2.44 18.72
CA ARG A 90 -14.39 3.13 17.88
C ARG A 90 -15.10 2.06 17.06
N VAL A 91 -15.92 1.26 17.74
CA VAL A 91 -16.64 0.14 17.13
C VAL A 91 -17.82 0.69 16.33
N CYS A 92 -17.87 0.30 15.06
CA CYS A 92 -18.84 0.67 14.05
C CYS A 92 -20.26 0.16 14.38
N PRO A 93 -21.23 0.99 14.82
CA PRO A 93 -22.57 0.52 15.15
C PRO A 93 -23.36 0.02 13.92
N CYS A 94 -22.99 0.46 12.71
CA CYS A 94 -23.61 0.07 11.43
C CYS A 94 -23.51 -1.44 11.18
N LEU A 95 -22.30 -2.01 11.34
CA LEU A 95 -22.03 -3.43 11.06
C LEU A 95 -22.77 -4.39 12.02
N TRP A 96 -22.98 -4.00 13.28
CA TRP A 96 -23.65 -4.86 14.26
C TRP A 96 -25.15 -5.02 13.98
N ARG A 97 -25.80 -4.00 13.41
CA ARG A 97 -27.22 -4.07 13.06
C ARG A 97 -27.47 -5.05 11.91
N GLU A 98 -26.57 -5.05 10.92
CA GLU A 98 -26.67 -5.98 9.79
C GLU A 98 -26.25 -7.41 10.15
N ARG A 99 -25.16 -7.60 10.92
CA ARG A 99 -24.77 -8.94 11.39
C ARG A 99 -25.81 -9.60 12.28
N ALA A 100 -26.44 -8.84 13.18
CA ALA A 100 -27.50 -9.38 14.05
C ALA A 100 -28.77 -9.76 13.27
N ALA A 101 -29.09 -9.02 12.21
CA ALA A 101 -30.22 -9.36 11.33
C ALA A 101 -29.93 -10.60 10.46
N ARG A 102 -28.69 -10.77 9.99
CA ARG A 102 -28.31 -11.86 9.07
C ARG A 102 -27.97 -13.18 9.76
N ALA A 103 -27.41 -13.15 10.97
CA ALA A 103 -27.21 -14.36 11.78
C ALA A 103 -28.53 -15.08 12.11
N ALA A 104 -29.67 -14.36 12.04
CA ALA A 104 -31.00 -14.95 12.18
C ALA A 104 -31.48 -15.68 10.91
N ASP A 105 -30.98 -15.32 9.72
CA ASP A 105 -31.37 -15.91 8.43
C ASP A 105 -30.52 -17.16 8.07
N GLU A 106 -29.25 -17.20 8.46
CA GLU A 106 -28.35 -18.33 8.19
C GLU A 106 -28.66 -19.58 9.03
N ALA A 107 -29.41 -19.44 10.13
CA ALA A 107 -29.83 -20.57 10.97
C ALA A 107 -30.92 -21.45 10.31
N GLY A 108 -31.43 -21.09 9.13
CA GLY A 108 -32.62 -21.68 8.52
C GLY A 108 -32.43 -22.66 7.35
N ARG A 109 -31.21 -22.94 6.87
CA ARG A 109 -31.03 -23.76 5.64
C ARG A 109 -29.86 -24.75 5.72
N GLY A 110 -30.08 -25.89 6.37
CA GLY A 110 -29.25 -27.09 6.23
C GLY A 110 -29.96 -28.12 5.36
N GLY A 111 -29.37 -28.47 4.22
CA GLY A 111 -29.85 -29.52 3.32
C GLY A 111 -28.68 -30.15 2.57
N ASP A 112 -28.51 -31.45 2.77
CA ASP A 112 -27.40 -32.29 2.30
C ASP A 112 -27.31 -32.39 0.77
N ALA A 113 -26.07 -32.47 0.25
CA ALA A 113 -25.78 -32.85 -1.14
C ALA A 113 -25.08 -34.22 -1.18
N PRO A 114 -25.53 -35.18 -2.02
CA PRO A 114 -24.88 -36.47 -2.17
C PRO A 114 -23.75 -36.46 -3.21
N ARG A 115 -22.76 -37.33 -2.98
CA ARG A 115 -21.56 -37.61 -3.79
C ARG A 115 -21.88 -38.42 -5.06
N ALA A 116 -21.03 -38.31 -6.07
CA ALA A 116 -20.82 -39.36 -7.08
C ALA A 116 -19.36 -39.38 -7.56
N ASP A 117 -18.85 -40.60 -7.75
CA ASP A 117 -17.47 -40.99 -8.03
C ASP A 117 -17.22 -41.26 -9.54
N GLU A 118 -15.98 -40.96 -9.99
CA GLU A 118 -15.10 -41.75 -10.90
C GLU A 118 -15.32 -41.83 -12.45
N PRO A 119 -14.33 -42.30 -13.28
CA PRO A 119 -13.37 -41.45 -13.99
C PRO A 119 -13.29 -41.66 -15.53
N TRP A 120 -12.63 -40.76 -16.26
CA TRP A 120 -12.31 -40.95 -17.69
C TRP A 120 -10.81 -40.79 -17.99
N HIS A 121 -10.20 -41.89 -18.42
CA HIS A 121 -8.92 -41.97 -19.13
C HIS A 121 -9.08 -41.53 -20.59
N ARG A 122 -8.07 -40.84 -21.16
CA ARG A 122 -7.56 -41.08 -22.53
C ARG A 122 -6.29 -40.28 -22.87
N ASP A 123 -5.25 -41.05 -23.17
CA ASP A 123 -4.30 -40.99 -24.29
C ASP A 123 -3.60 -39.68 -24.70
N LEU A 124 -2.27 -39.69 -24.50
CA LEU A 124 -1.28 -38.81 -25.13
C LEU A 124 -0.60 -39.51 -26.31
N PRO A 125 -0.31 -38.83 -27.43
CA PRO A 125 0.68 -39.29 -28.40
C PRO A 125 2.05 -38.62 -28.19
N ARG A 126 3.10 -39.43 -28.40
CA ARG A 126 4.52 -39.05 -28.44
C ARG A 126 4.94 -38.58 -29.84
N GLY A 127 5.90 -37.64 -29.87
CA GLY A 127 6.80 -37.34 -30.99
C GLY A 127 7.26 -35.88 -30.91
N GLY A 128 8.50 -35.46 -31.11
CA GLY A 128 9.78 -36.10 -31.42
C GLY A 128 10.81 -34.97 -31.68
N GLY A 129 12.07 -35.18 -31.29
CA GLY A 129 13.27 -34.73 -32.02
C GLY A 129 13.64 -33.24 -32.18
N ARG A 130 14.65 -32.83 -31.37
CA ARG A 130 15.86 -32.01 -31.70
C ARG A 130 15.71 -30.55 -32.20
N ARG A 131 16.39 -29.62 -31.49
CA ARG A 131 17.70 -29.03 -31.87
C ARG A 131 18.26 -28.12 -30.78
N ALA A 132 19.58 -28.14 -30.64
CA ALA A 132 20.38 -27.26 -29.78
C ALA A 132 21.00 -26.14 -30.62
N LEU A 133 20.92 -24.91 -30.11
CA LEU A 133 21.64 -23.68 -30.48
C LEU A 133 21.54 -22.81 -29.21
N GLY A 134 22.53 -22.11 -28.67
CA GLY A 134 23.90 -21.79 -29.02
C GLY A 134 24.29 -20.70 -28.00
N ASP A 135 25.40 -20.91 -27.30
CA ASP A 135 25.97 -20.02 -26.28
C ASP A 135 26.49 -18.72 -26.94
N PRO A 136 26.38 -17.55 -26.30
CA PRO A 136 27.46 -16.58 -26.41
C PRO A 136 27.94 -16.09 -25.03
N ARG A 137 29.25 -16.29 -24.82
CA ARG A 137 30.03 -15.71 -23.73
C ARG A 137 30.26 -14.20 -23.90
N PRO A 138 30.57 -13.48 -22.81
CA PRO A 138 30.59 -12.03 -22.73
C PRO A 138 31.91 -11.39 -23.17
N GLY A 139 31.82 -10.20 -23.74
CA GLY A 139 32.93 -9.31 -24.07
C GLY A 139 33.20 -8.28 -22.97
N ASP A 140 34.47 -8.19 -22.60
CA ASP A 140 35.06 -7.42 -21.51
C ASP A 140 35.53 -6.04 -22.04
N GLN A 141 35.09 -4.92 -21.45
CA GLN A 141 35.81 -3.64 -21.53
C GLN A 141 35.71 -2.84 -20.24
N ARG A 142 36.89 -2.44 -19.75
CA ARG A 142 37.16 -1.77 -18.48
C ARG A 142 37.35 -0.26 -18.64
N ARG A 143 37.26 0.41 -17.47
CA ARG A 143 37.80 1.73 -17.06
C ARG A 143 36.89 2.92 -17.41
N GLY A 144 36.59 3.87 -16.54
CA GLY A 144 37.09 4.22 -15.20
C GLY A 144 36.89 5.74 -15.04
N GLY A 145 36.37 6.21 -13.91
CA GLY A 145 36.18 7.64 -13.67
C GLY A 145 35.61 7.92 -12.29
N ALA A 146 36.42 8.55 -11.45
CA ALA A 146 36.22 8.72 -10.02
C ALA A 146 35.14 9.76 -9.63
N LEU A 147 34.55 9.48 -8.47
CA LEU A 147 33.67 10.30 -7.64
C LEU A 147 34.21 11.72 -7.39
N ARG A 148 33.36 12.74 -7.62
CA ARG A 148 33.40 14.02 -6.89
C ARG A 148 32.00 14.65 -6.78
N GLY A 149 31.57 14.84 -5.53
CA GLY A 149 30.75 15.97 -5.05
C GLY A 149 29.30 16.05 -5.50
N ALA A 150 28.38 15.54 -4.66
CA ALA A 150 26.97 15.95 -4.70
C ALA A 150 26.82 17.33 -4.02
N PRO A 151 26.37 18.39 -4.71
CA PRO A 151 25.94 19.60 -4.04
C PRO A 151 24.48 19.47 -3.60
N ALA A 152 24.20 19.94 -2.38
CA ALA A 152 22.88 20.05 -1.81
C ALA A 152 21.91 20.80 -2.75
N LEU A 153 20.75 20.20 -3.00
CA LEU A 153 19.63 20.82 -3.72
C LEU A 153 19.04 21.98 -2.90
N ARG A 154 19.65 23.17 -3.05
CA ARG A 154 18.93 24.45 -2.89
C ARG A 154 18.37 24.82 -4.26
N GLY A 155 17.06 24.65 -4.44
CA GLY A 155 16.35 25.15 -5.62
C GLY A 155 16.50 26.67 -5.71
N ARG A 156 17.28 27.14 -6.68
CA ARG A 156 17.25 28.52 -7.14
C ARG A 156 16.18 28.63 -8.21
N ALA A 157 15.22 29.50 -7.96
CA ALA A 157 14.23 29.97 -8.90
C ALA A 157 14.87 30.86 -10.00
N GLY A 158 14.26 30.83 -11.18
CA GLY A 158 14.49 31.72 -12.32
C GLY A 158 14.69 30.93 -13.61
N GLY A 159 13.99 31.15 -14.72
CA GLY A 159 12.85 31.96 -15.18
C GLY A 159 12.38 31.26 -16.48
N GLU A 160 11.17 31.40 -17.02
CA GLU A 160 10.45 32.60 -17.45
C GLU A 160 8.93 32.27 -17.57
N GLY A 161 8.07 33.26 -17.27
CA GLY A 161 6.90 33.48 -18.13
C GLY A 161 5.51 32.99 -17.71
N ALA A 162 5.13 33.01 -16.43
CA ALA A 162 3.74 33.26 -16.03
C ALA A 162 3.73 33.86 -14.63
N VAL A 163 3.22 35.08 -14.49
CA VAL A 163 2.86 35.63 -13.18
C VAL A 163 1.93 34.59 -12.55
N SER A 164 2.29 34.00 -11.40
CA SER A 164 1.40 33.11 -10.66
C SER A 164 0.12 33.89 -10.40
N GLU A 165 -0.96 33.59 -11.14
CA GLU A 165 -2.25 34.21 -10.92
C GLU A 165 -2.69 33.91 -9.49
N ARG A 166 -2.69 34.94 -8.66
CA ARG A 166 -3.21 34.88 -7.31
C ARG A 166 -4.62 34.30 -7.37
N THR A 167 -4.89 33.25 -6.59
CA THR A 167 -6.21 32.62 -6.52
C THR A 167 -6.78 32.79 -5.12
N GLU A 168 -8.03 33.22 -5.01
CA GLU A 168 -8.75 33.34 -3.75
C GLU A 168 -9.91 32.34 -3.73
N ILE A 169 -9.85 31.36 -2.82
CA ILE A 169 -10.93 30.41 -2.56
C ILE A 169 -11.77 30.99 -1.42
N ARG A 170 -13.05 31.23 -1.65
CA ARG A 170 -13.93 31.93 -0.69
C ARG A 170 -15.03 31.04 -0.15
N GLY A 171 -15.31 31.16 1.14
CA GLY A 171 -16.41 30.48 1.82
C GLY A 171 -16.29 28.96 1.81
N ALA A 172 -15.07 28.42 1.89
CA ALA A 172 -14.87 26.98 2.02
C ALA A 172 -14.95 26.55 3.49
N ARG A 173 -15.26 25.29 3.77
CA ARG A 173 -15.16 24.72 5.12
C ARG A 173 -13.81 24.04 5.31
N HIS A 174 -13.11 24.36 6.38
CA HIS A 174 -11.86 23.70 6.72
C HIS A 174 -12.12 22.23 7.10
N TRP A 175 -11.41 21.28 6.47
CA TRP A 175 -11.69 19.84 6.62
C TRP A 175 -11.62 19.26 8.04
N ARG A 176 -10.78 19.81 8.93
CA ARG A 176 -10.73 19.42 10.36
C ARG A 176 -11.72 20.16 11.25
N THR A 177 -11.69 21.49 11.26
CA THR A 177 -12.47 22.30 12.21
C THR A 177 -13.93 22.49 11.76
N GLY A 178 -14.22 22.33 10.47
CA GLY A 178 -15.51 22.64 9.87
C GLY A 178 -15.82 24.14 9.77
N GLU A 179 -14.91 25.00 10.26
CA GLU A 179 -15.07 26.46 10.25
C GLU A 179 -14.99 27.01 8.83
N PRO A 180 -15.77 28.06 8.51
CA PRO A 180 -15.73 28.70 7.21
C PRO A 180 -14.45 29.56 7.08
N VAL A 181 -13.72 29.35 5.99
CA VAL A 181 -12.42 29.98 5.71
C VAL A 181 -12.33 30.50 4.28
N ASP A 182 -11.56 31.57 4.12
CA ASP A 182 -11.07 32.08 2.84
C ASP A 182 -9.57 31.79 2.73
N VAL A 183 -9.12 31.26 1.59
CA VAL A 183 -7.73 30.87 1.35
C VAL A 183 -7.16 31.60 0.14
N THR A 184 -6.02 32.25 0.32
CA THR A 184 -5.27 32.89 -0.77
C THR A 184 -4.09 32.02 -1.17
N ILE A 185 -3.99 31.73 -2.47
CA ILE A 185 -2.87 31.05 -3.12
C ILE A 185 -2.06 32.08 -3.89
N GLU A 186 -0.75 32.11 -3.66
CA GLU A 186 0.18 32.99 -4.38
C GLU A 186 1.56 32.34 -4.45
N GLY A 187 2.22 32.41 -5.61
CA GLY A 187 3.56 31.85 -5.78
C GLY A 187 3.64 30.34 -5.57
N GLY A 188 2.54 29.62 -5.80
CA GLY A 188 2.45 28.17 -5.62
C GLY A 188 2.31 27.68 -4.17
N VAL A 189 2.17 28.60 -3.22
CA VAL A 189 1.98 28.31 -1.80
C VAL A 189 0.69 28.92 -1.28
N ILE A 190 0.26 28.47 -0.11
CA ILE A 190 -0.82 29.12 0.64
C ILE A 190 -0.24 30.40 1.26
N ALA A 191 -0.69 31.55 0.76
CA ALA A 191 -0.28 32.85 1.28
C ALA A 191 -1.02 33.21 2.58
N ASN A 192 -2.29 32.85 2.68
CA ASN A 192 -3.10 33.13 3.86
C ASN A 192 -4.29 32.18 4.00
N VAL A 193 -4.72 31.95 5.24
CA VAL A 193 -5.96 31.27 5.62
C VAL A 193 -6.65 32.17 6.64
N ARG A 194 -7.85 32.65 6.32
CA ARG A 194 -8.60 33.63 7.13
C ARG A 194 -10.01 33.13 7.42
N PRO A 195 -10.67 33.60 8.50
CA PRO A 195 -12.11 33.42 8.64
C PRO A 195 -12.85 33.98 7.41
N ALA A 196 -13.89 33.28 6.97
CA ALA A 196 -14.66 33.69 5.80
C ALA A 196 -15.29 35.09 5.94
N GLY A 197 -15.34 35.84 4.85
CA GLY A 197 -15.95 37.17 4.81
C GLY A 197 -15.00 38.30 5.26
N ALA A 198 -13.72 37.99 5.46
CA ALA A 198 -12.68 39.01 5.57
C ALA A 198 -12.65 39.86 4.27
N LYS A 199 -12.39 41.17 4.38
CA LYS A 199 -12.32 42.04 3.19
C LYS A 199 -11.35 41.45 2.16
N ALA A 200 -11.89 41.15 0.98
CA ALA A 200 -11.11 40.73 -0.15
C ALA A 200 -10.00 41.75 -0.42
N THR A 201 -8.76 41.27 -0.37
CA THR A 201 -7.60 42.04 -0.80
C THR A 201 -7.43 41.75 -2.29
N THR A 202 -7.96 42.62 -3.15
CA THR A 202 -8.20 42.45 -4.59
C THR A 202 -7.01 42.00 -5.48
N SER A 203 -7.37 41.69 -6.74
CA SER A 203 -6.67 41.17 -7.94
C SER A 203 -6.25 39.70 -7.90
N GLY A 204 -6.98 38.84 -8.64
CA GLY A 204 -6.74 37.40 -8.75
C GLY A 204 -7.99 36.63 -9.24
N ALA A 205 -7.83 35.35 -9.58
CA ALA A 205 -8.95 34.45 -9.86
C ALA A 205 -9.72 34.16 -8.56
N ILE A 206 -11.05 34.16 -8.61
CA ILE A 206 -11.91 33.89 -7.44
C ILE A 206 -12.64 32.58 -7.66
N VAL A 207 -12.57 31.68 -6.66
CA VAL A 207 -13.32 30.42 -6.63
C VAL A 207 -14.27 30.46 -5.44
N GLU A 208 -15.56 30.59 -5.73
CA GLU A 208 -16.62 30.53 -4.72
C GLU A 208 -16.87 29.07 -4.33
N ALA A 209 -16.49 28.69 -3.10
CA ALA A 209 -16.57 27.32 -2.64
C ALA A 209 -17.96 26.91 -2.12
N ALA A 210 -18.84 27.88 -1.84
CA ALA A 210 -20.23 27.64 -1.42
C ALA A 210 -20.36 26.57 -0.31
N GLU A 211 -19.53 26.68 0.74
CA GLU A 211 -19.47 25.75 1.89
C GLU A 211 -18.89 24.35 1.60
N ALA A 212 -18.35 24.12 0.39
CA ALA A 212 -17.58 22.92 0.08
C ALA A 212 -16.33 22.81 0.96
N ILE A 213 -15.86 21.59 1.17
CA ILE A 213 -14.75 21.29 2.06
C ILE A 213 -13.43 21.49 1.34
N LEU A 214 -12.54 22.28 1.95
CA LEU A 214 -11.18 22.46 1.49
C LEU A 214 -10.23 21.64 2.38
N ALA A 215 -9.46 20.77 1.74
CA ALA A 215 -8.48 19.89 2.38
C ALA A 215 -7.13 19.95 1.66
N PRO A 216 -6.03 19.51 2.29
CA PRO A 216 -4.85 19.06 1.57
C PRO A 216 -5.25 18.08 0.47
N GLY A 217 -4.62 18.20 -0.69
CA GLY A 217 -4.90 17.31 -1.81
C GLY A 217 -4.66 15.85 -1.46
N LEU A 218 -5.50 14.97 -2.00
CA LEU A 218 -5.41 13.53 -1.73
C LEU A 218 -4.06 12.99 -2.25
N VAL A 219 -3.61 11.89 -1.65
CA VAL A 219 -2.36 11.19 -1.96
C VAL A 219 -2.68 9.72 -2.12
N ASP A 220 -2.26 9.16 -3.25
CA ASP A 220 -2.37 7.73 -3.49
C ASP A 220 -0.98 7.10 -3.45
N ILE A 221 -0.80 6.08 -2.62
CA ILE A 221 0.47 5.37 -2.45
C ILE A 221 0.61 4.20 -3.44
N HIS A 222 -0.45 3.82 -4.15
CA HIS A 222 -0.46 2.64 -5.03
C HIS A 222 -1.16 2.91 -6.36
N VAL A 223 -0.37 3.23 -7.40
CA VAL A 223 -0.88 3.52 -8.75
C VAL A 223 -0.02 2.85 -9.83
N HIS A 224 -0.66 2.33 -10.89
CA HIS A 224 0.01 1.86 -12.11
C HIS A 224 -0.16 2.87 -13.25
N LEU A 225 0.88 3.67 -13.51
CA LEU A 225 0.87 4.62 -14.63
C LEU A 225 1.20 3.99 -15.99
N ARG A 226 1.57 2.69 -16.02
CA ARG A 226 1.85 1.85 -17.21
C ARG A 226 2.96 2.32 -18.15
N GLU A 227 3.46 3.53 -17.99
CA GLU A 227 4.54 4.11 -18.78
C GLU A 227 5.86 4.08 -17.97
N PRO A 228 6.96 3.51 -18.51
CA PRO A 228 7.14 3.06 -19.89
C PRO A 228 6.57 1.66 -20.22
N GLY A 229 6.33 1.42 -21.51
CA GLY A 229 6.08 0.08 -22.07
C GLY A 229 4.63 -0.25 -22.38
N GLN A 230 3.68 0.27 -21.61
CA GLN A 230 2.24 -0.03 -21.74
C GLN A 230 1.41 1.25 -21.90
N SER A 231 1.93 2.23 -22.66
CA SER A 231 1.34 3.55 -22.85
C SER A 231 -0.06 3.56 -23.47
N SER A 232 -0.49 2.46 -24.10
CA SER A 232 -1.86 2.28 -24.59
C SER A 232 -2.86 2.08 -23.45
N SER A 233 -2.43 1.56 -22.31
CA SER A 233 -3.27 1.38 -21.13
C SER A 233 -3.30 2.65 -20.28
N GLU A 234 -2.16 3.30 -20.08
CA GLU A 234 -2.07 4.60 -19.39
C GLU A 234 -0.73 5.29 -19.65
N THR A 235 -0.71 6.61 -19.55
CA THR A 235 0.51 7.43 -19.58
C THR A 235 0.68 8.19 -18.28
N VAL A 236 1.89 8.72 -18.01
CA VAL A 236 2.12 9.61 -16.85
C VAL A 236 1.18 10.83 -16.91
N GLU A 237 0.89 11.34 -18.11
CA GLU A 237 0.01 12.49 -18.32
C GLU A 237 -1.46 12.18 -18.05
N SER A 238 -2.00 11.15 -18.67
CA SER A 238 -3.40 10.74 -18.49
C SER A 238 -3.69 10.26 -17.07
N GLY A 239 -2.76 9.49 -16.46
CA GLY A 239 -2.87 9.09 -15.06
C GLY A 239 -2.79 10.28 -14.09
N ALA A 240 -1.94 11.28 -14.35
CA ALA A 240 -1.92 12.52 -13.57
C ALA A 240 -3.23 13.33 -13.72
N ALA A 241 -3.82 13.36 -14.92
CA ALA A 241 -5.10 14.00 -15.15
C ALA A 241 -6.25 13.27 -14.44
N ALA A 242 -6.22 11.93 -14.41
CA ALA A 242 -7.15 11.08 -13.64
C ALA A 242 -7.02 11.34 -12.14
N ALA A 243 -5.78 11.39 -11.63
CA ALA A 243 -5.48 11.73 -10.25
C ALA A 243 -6.07 13.10 -9.89
N ALA A 244 -5.80 14.13 -10.70
CA ALA A 244 -6.33 15.47 -10.48
C ALA A 244 -7.87 15.51 -10.48
N ALA A 245 -8.52 14.78 -11.40
CA ALA A 245 -9.98 14.65 -11.45
C ALA A 245 -10.57 13.95 -10.21
N GLY A 246 -9.84 12.99 -9.63
CA GLY A 246 -10.19 12.33 -8.37
C GLY A 246 -9.92 13.16 -7.11
N GLY A 247 -9.27 14.32 -7.22
CA GLY A 247 -8.86 15.14 -6.07
C GLY A 247 -7.44 14.87 -5.56
N PHE A 248 -6.68 14.02 -6.24
CA PHE A 248 -5.30 13.68 -5.88
C PHE A 248 -4.31 14.71 -6.40
N THR A 249 -3.33 15.02 -5.55
CA THR A 249 -2.22 15.95 -5.86
C THR A 249 -0.86 15.25 -5.84
N ALA A 250 -0.81 14.03 -5.31
CA ALA A 250 0.36 13.18 -5.34
C ALA A 250 -0.04 11.72 -5.55
N VAL A 251 0.77 11.01 -6.33
CA VAL A 251 0.63 9.56 -6.56
C VAL A 251 2.01 8.91 -6.45
N ALA A 252 2.08 7.71 -5.89
CA ALA A 252 3.26 6.87 -5.95
C ALA A 252 3.05 5.73 -6.96
N CYS A 253 3.97 5.63 -7.92
CA CYS A 253 3.79 4.73 -9.05
C CYS A 253 4.62 3.46 -8.89
N MET A 254 3.96 2.31 -9.04
CA MET A 254 4.57 0.99 -8.90
C MET A 254 5.61 0.69 -10.00
N PRO A 255 6.64 -0.13 -9.70
CA PRO A 255 7.78 -0.33 -10.58
C PRO A 255 7.55 -1.36 -11.71
N ASN A 256 6.37 -1.97 -11.79
CA ASN A 256 6.01 -3.04 -12.73
C ASN A 256 5.70 -2.55 -14.15
N THR A 257 6.58 -1.69 -14.66
CA THR A 257 6.60 -1.18 -16.04
C THR A 257 7.51 -2.04 -16.92
N SER A 258 7.53 -1.75 -18.22
CA SER A 258 8.47 -2.39 -19.16
C SER A 258 9.28 -1.32 -19.89
N PRO A 259 10.56 -1.11 -19.53
CA PRO A 259 11.34 -1.82 -18.52
C PRO A 259 10.91 -1.53 -17.08
N VAL A 260 11.28 -2.42 -16.16
CA VAL A 260 11.05 -2.29 -14.71
C VAL A 260 11.87 -1.13 -14.15
N VAL A 261 11.30 -0.39 -13.20
CA VAL A 261 12.01 0.68 -12.48
C VAL A 261 12.91 0.10 -11.39
N ASP A 262 14.04 -0.49 -11.78
CA ASP A 262 14.96 -1.22 -10.87
C ASP A 262 16.35 -0.57 -10.71
N ASN A 263 16.58 0.56 -11.36
CA ASN A 263 17.85 1.28 -11.32
C ASN A 263 17.66 2.82 -11.35
N PRO A 264 18.68 3.60 -10.93
CA PRO A 264 18.60 5.06 -10.89
C PRO A 264 18.23 5.74 -12.20
N GLY A 265 18.58 5.14 -13.35
CA GLY A 265 18.28 5.69 -14.66
C GLY A 265 16.79 5.77 -14.94
N TRP A 266 16.03 4.71 -14.61
CA TRP A 266 14.58 4.68 -14.79
C TRP A 266 13.85 5.60 -13.82
N ILE A 267 14.34 5.73 -12.58
CA ILE A 267 13.81 6.72 -11.63
C ILE A 267 13.99 8.14 -12.19
N ALA A 268 15.20 8.47 -12.66
CA ALA A 268 15.49 9.78 -13.23
C ALA A 268 14.65 10.06 -14.49
N TRP A 269 14.45 9.04 -15.33
CA TRP A 269 13.59 9.13 -16.52
C TRP A 269 12.15 9.46 -16.14
N LEU A 270 11.58 8.72 -15.17
CA LEU A 270 10.20 8.91 -14.72
C LEU A 270 10.01 10.29 -14.08
N LEU A 271 10.95 10.72 -13.23
CA LEU A 271 10.93 12.07 -12.66
C LEU A 271 11.03 13.16 -13.73
N ALA A 272 11.82 12.94 -14.79
CA ALA A 272 11.91 13.86 -15.92
C ALA A 272 10.60 13.91 -16.70
N ARG A 273 9.97 12.75 -16.95
CA ARG A 273 8.66 12.63 -17.61
C ARG A 273 7.57 13.34 -16.81
N ALA A 274 7.62 13.23 -15.47
CA ALA A 274 6.67 13.86 -14.57
C ALA A 274 6.79 15.39 -14.46
N ARG A 275 7.86 16.03 -14.95
CA ARG A 275 8.02 17.51 -14.86
C ARG A 275 6.92 18.28 -15.60
N GLY A 276 6.37 17.68 -16.66
CA GLY A 276 5.34 18.29 -17.50
C GLY A 276 3.92 18.17 -16.92
N VAL A 277 3.71 17.28 -15.95
CA VAL A 277 2.37 17.06 -15.37
C VAL A 277 2.21 17.85 -14.07
N ARG A 278 0.96 18.06 -13.67
CA ARG A 278 0.60 18.79 -12.45
C ARG A 278 -0.08 17.86 -11.45
N CYS A 279 0.63 16.80 -11.11
CA CYS A 279 0.41 15.89 -10.00
C CYS A 279 1.80 15.41 -9.57
N ARG A 280 2.10 15.36 -8.27
CA ARG A 280 3.42 14.92 -7.80
C ARG A 280 3.54 13.41 -7.99
N VAL A 281 4.39 12.99 -8.92
CA VAL A 281 4.67 11.57 -9.15
C VAL A 281 5.88 11.14 -8.33
N HIS A 282 5.67 10.15 -7.46
CA HIS A 282 6.68 9.59 -6.58
C HIS A 282 7.07 8.17 -7.04
N PRO A 283 8.29 7.97 -7.56
CA PRO A 283 8.73 6.65 -8.01
C PRO A 283 8.83 5.65 -6.86
N ILE A 284 8.24 4.48 -7.03
CA ILE A 284 8.58 3.27 -6.26
C ILE A 284 9.54 2.46 -7.13
N ALA A 285 10.61 1.92 -6.53
CA ALA A 285 11.61 1.14 -7.24
C ALA A 285 11.50 -0.35 -6.92
N ALA A 286 11.96 -1.21 -7.83
CA ALA A 286 11.92 -2.65 -7.61
C ALA A 286 12.84 -3.08 -6.46
N VAL A 287 12.40 -4.05 -5.66
CA VAL A 287 13.26 -4.71 -4.65
C VAL A 287 14.29 -5.59 -5.36
N THR A 288 13.88 -6.29 -6.43
CA THR A 288 14.77 -7.16 -7.20
C THR A 288 14.92 -6.71 -8.65
N VAL A 289 16.08 -6.99 -9.24
CA VAL A 289 16.37 -6.68 -10.64
C VAL A 289 15.34 -7.36 -11.53
N GLY A 290 14.67 -6.58 -12.38
CA GLY A 290 13.57 -7.05 -13.23
C GLY A 290 12.38 -7.67 -12.49
N GLN A 291 12.21 -7.40 -11.19
CA GLN A 291 11.22 -8.05 -10.31
C GLN A 291 11.29 -9.60 -10.40
N ALA A 292 12.51 -10.14 -10.49
CA ALA A 292 12.72 -11.58 -10.64
C ALA A 292 12.64 -12.37 -9.32
N GLY A 293 12.67 -11.71 -8.16
CA GLY A 293 12.69 -12.35 -6.85
C GLY A 293 14.04 -12.96 -6.45
N GLU A 294 15.10 -12.71 -7.22
CA GLU A 294 16.41 -13.35 -7.08
C GLU A 294 17.49 -12.38 -6.56
N GLN A 295 17.88 -11.39 -7.37
CA GLN A 295 18.96 -10.44 -7.05
C GLN A 295 18.37 -9.11 -6.58
N LEU A 296 18.78 -8.64 -5.39
CA LEU A 296 18.39 -7.33 -4.88
C LEU A 296 18.94 -6.19 -5.74
N THR A 297 18.21 -5.10 -5.84
CA THR A 297 18.66 -3.84 -6.44
C THR A 297 19.52 -3.02 -5.46
N GLU A 298 20.15 -1.96 -5.97
CA GLU A 298 21.03 -1.09 -5.19
C GLU A 298 20.24 -0.02 -4.41
N PHE A 299 19.60 -0.40 -3.29
CA PHE A 299 18.62 0.43 -2.57
C PHE A 299 19.10 1.84 -2.23
N VAL A 300 20.35 2.00 -1.79
CA VAL A 300 20.94 3.31 -1.47
C VAL A 300 21.01 4.20 -2.71
N SER A 301 21.34 3.62 -3.87
CA SER A 301 21.37 4.34 -5.15
C SER A 301 19.97 4.71 -5.62
N LEU A 302 18.99 3.84 -5.38
CA LEU A 302 17.58 4.10 -5.70
C LEU A 302 17.00 5.24 -4.84
N GLU A 303 17.25 5.23 -3.53
CA GLU A 303 16.88 6.33 -2.62
C GLU A 303 17.51 7.64 -3.09
N ALA A 304 18.81 7.64 -3.39
CA ALA A 304 19.52 8.82 -3.86
C ALA A 304 18.99 9.36 -5.21
N ALA A 305 18.41 8.50 -6.04
CA ALA A 305 17.78 8.87 -7.31
C ALA A 305 16.36 9.45 -7.14
N GLY A 306 15.75 9.28 -5.96
CA GLY A 306 14.42 9.81 -5.64
C GLY A 306 13.31 8.77 -5.50
N ALA A 307 13.63 7.48 -5.35
CA ALA A 307 12.64 6.49 -4.94
C ALA A 307 12.08 6.82 -3.55
N VAL A 308 10.78 6.58 -3.33
CA VAL A 308 10.11 6.79 -2.03
C VAL A 308 9.81 5.48 -1.30
N ALA A 309 9.86 4.35 -2.01
CA ALA A 309 9.65 3.02 -1.49
C ALA A 309 10.29 1.97 -2.41
N LEU A 310 10.34 0.73 -1.93
CA LEU A 310 10.72 -0.45 -2.69
C LEU A 310 9.54 -1.40 -2.83
N SER A 311 9.32 -2.02 -3.99
CA SER A 311 8.25 -3.00 -4.18
C SER A 311 8.52 -3.94 -5.36
N ASP A 312 8.21 -5.23 -5.24
CA ASP A 312 8.10 -6.15 -6.38
C ASP A 312 6.62 -6.40 -6.73
N ASP A 313 5.81 -5.35 -6.68
CA ASP A 313 4.38 -5.42 -6.99
C ASP A 313 4.08 -6.11 -8.34
N GLY A 314 3.04 -6.94 -8.35
CA GLY A 314 2.66 -7.81 -9.47
C GLY A 314 3.53 -9.07 -9.63
N ARG A 315 4.70 -9.15 -8.96
CA ARG A 315 5.58 -10.33 -8.95
C ARG A 315 6.15 -10.57 -7.53
N PRO A 316 5.34 -11.15 -6.62
CA PRO A 316 5.70 -11.28 -5.20
C PRO A 316 7.02 -12.04 -4.97
N ILE A 317 7.84 -11.57 -4.03
CA ILE A 317 9.08 -12.24 -3.61
C ILE A 317 8.73 -13.54 -2.89
N GLN A 318 8.85 -14.67 -3.59
CA GLN A 318 8.50 -15.99 -3.05
C GLN A 318 9.52 -16.50 -2.01
N SER A 319 10.79 -16.18 -2.21
CA SER A 319 11.87 -16.64 -1.33
C SER A 319 11.90 -15.86 -0.03
N ALA A 320 11.64 -16.55 1.09
CA ALA A 320 11.82 -15.98 2.44
C ALA A 320 13.25 -15.49 2.68
N GLU A 321 14.25 -16.14 2.07
CA GLU A 321 15.65 -15.71 2.15
C GLU A 321 15.87 -14.37 1.44
N THR A 322 15.33 -14.20 0.22
CA THR A 322 15.43 -12.94 -0.52
C THR A 322 14.73 -11.83 0.24
N MET A 323 13.50 -12.06 0.74
CA MET A 323 12.75 -11.06 1.50
C MET A 323 13.45 -10.69 2.81
N ARG A 324 14.01 -11.67 3.54
CA ARG A 324 14.82 -11.40 4.73
C ARG A 324 16.00 -10.49 4.42
N ARG A 325 16.77 -10.81 3.37
CA ARG A 325 17.93 -9.99 2.95
C ARG A 325 17.48 -8.59 2.52
N ALA A 326 16.36 -8.47 1.82
CA ALA A 326 15.79 -7.19 1.44
C ALA A 326 15.46 -6.35 2.69
N LEU A 327 14.81 -6.93 3.69
CA LEU A 327 14.51 -6.26 4.95
C LEU A 327 15.79 -5.84 5.70
N GLU A 328 16.80 -6.70 5.79
CA GLU A 328 18.08 -6.37 6.40
C GLU A 328 18.78 -5.21 5.66
N TYR A 329 18.74 -5.22 4.32
CA TYR A 329 19.41 -4.20 3.49
C TYR A 329 18.67 -2.86 3.51
N ALA A 330 17.33 -2.86 3.46
CA ALA A 330 16.48 -1.67 3.50
C ALA A 330 16.66 -0.84 4.78
N ARG A 331 17.18 -1.43 5.87
CA ARG A 331 17.52 -0.69 7.10
C ARG A 331 18.62 0.37 6.91
N HIS A 332 19.37 0.32 5.81
CA HIS A 332 20.38 1.34 5.47
C HIS A 332 19.78 2.53 4.69
N THR A 333 18.49 2.49 4.36
CA THR A 333 17.75 3.55 3.66
C THR A 333 16.54 3.98 4.49
N ARG A 334 15.83 5.03 4.04
CA ARG A 334 14.53 5.39 4.61
C ARG A 334 13.35 4.68 3.94
N LEU A 335 13.59 3.88 2.90
CA LEU A 335 12.55 3.29 2.07
C LEU A 335 11.83 2.15 2.81
N PRO A 336 10.49 2.19 2.95
CA PRO A 336 9.72 1.00 3.32
C PRO A 336 9.70 0.01 2.15
N ILE A 337 9.54 -1.28 2.46
CA ILE A 337 9.20 -2.29 1.45
C ILE A 337 7.68 -2.43 1.43
N LEU A 338 7.09 -2.20 0.26
CA LEU A 338 5.67 -2.37 -0.02
C LEU A 338 5.47 -3.76 -0.64
N CYS A 339 4.66 -4.59 0.01
CA CYS A 339 4.49 -5.99 -0.36
C CYS A 339 3.13 -6.26 -0.99
N HIS A 340 3.16 -6.74 -2.24
CA HIS A 340 2.06 -7.50 -2.83
C HIS A 340 2.10 -8.92 -2.27
N GLU A 341 1.19 -9.24 -1.35
CA GLU A 341 1.20 -10.53 -0.66
C GLU A 341 0.42 -11.60 -1.42
N GLU A 342 1.15 -12.45 -2.14
CA GLU A 342 0.57 -13.57 -2.88
C GLU A 342 1.56 -14.75 -2.97
N ASP A 343 1.14 -15.91 -2.46
CA ASP A 343 1.83 -17.18 -2.66
C ASP A 343 1.41 -17.73 -4.02
N LEU A 344 2.35 -17.79 -4.96
CA LEU A 344 2.07 -18.19 -6.35
C LEU A 344 1.72 -19.67 -6.46
N THR A 345 2.14 -20.49 -5.49
CA THR A 345 1.84 -21.93 -5.47
C THR A 345 0.42 -22.21 -5.00
N LEU A 346 -0.09 -21.40 -4.05
CA LEU A 346 -1.49 -21.44 -3.60
C LEU A 346 -2.44 -20.75 -4.58
N ARG A 347 -2.01 -19.64 -5.18
CA ARG A 347 -2.79 -18.95 -6.20
C ARG A 347 -2.95 -19.79 -7.47
N GLY A 348 -1.89 -20.48 -7.89
CA GLY A 348 -1.92 -21.39 -9.03
C GLY A 348 -2.46 -20.74 -10.31
N GLN A 349 -3.60 -21.20 -10.82
CA GLN A 349 -4.30 -20.63 -11.98
C GLN A 349 -5.65 -20.00 -11.61
N GLY A 350 -5.82 -19.60 -10.34
CA GLY A 350 -7.04 -18.96 -9.86
C GLY A 350 -7.36 -17.65 -10.59
N GLN A 351 -8.66 -17.36 -10.72
CA GLN A 351 -9.20 -16.26 -11.51
C GLN A 351 -10.07 -15.29 -10.70
N MET A 352 -10.54 -15.73 -9.53
CA MET A 352 -11.38 -14.97 -8.59
C MET A 352 -11.24 -15.58 -7.18
N ASN A 353 -11.96 -15.07 -6.18
CA ASN A 353 -11.93 -15.64 -4.84
C ASN A 353 -12.38 -17.12 -4.80
N GLU A 354 -11.69 -17.95 -4.02
CA GLU A 354 -12.16 -19.30 -3.73
C GLU A 354 -13.36 -19.28 -2.79
N GLY A 355 -14.49 -19.82 -3.25
CA GLY A 355 -15.72 -19.84 -2.48
C GLY A 355 -16.91 -20.33 -3.30
N ALA A 356 -18.11 -20.14 -2.73
CA ALA A 356 -19.36 -20.57 -3.33
C ALA A 356 -19.58 -19.97 -4.73
N THR A 357 -19.23 -18.69 -4.92
CA THR A 357 -19.37 -18.00 -6.22
C THR A 357 -18.48 -18.64 -7.29
N ALA A 358 -17.19 -18.88 -7.01
CA ALA A 358 -16.30 -19.56 -7.96
C ALA A 358 -16.77 -20.98 -8.31
N THR A 359 -17.26 -21.73 -7.31
CA THR A 359 -17.81 -23.08 -7.54
C THR A 359 -19.03 -23.02 -8.47
N ARG A 360 -19.95 -22.07 -8.25
CA ARG A 360 -21.13 -21.87 -9.10
C ARG A 360 -20.78 -21.48 -10.53
N LEU A 361 -19.75 -20.67 -10.72
CA LEU A 361 -19.30 -20.21 -12.05
C LEU A 361 -18.38 -21.23 -12.75
N GLY A 362 -17.97 -22.30 -12.07
CA GLY A 362 -17.00 -23.26 -12.60
C GLY A 362 -15.60 -22.66 -12.78
N LEU A 363 -15.27 -21.59 -12.06
CA LEU A 363 -14.00 -20.89 -12.13
C LEU A 363 -13.04 -21.38 -11.04
N ARG A 364 -11.74 -21.34 -11.33
CA ARG A 364 -10.70 -21.65 -10.33
C ARG A 364 -10.59 -20.51 -9.34
N GLY A 365 -10.73 -20.83 -8.05
CA GLY A 365 -10.59 -19.88 -6.96
C GLY A 365 -9.13 -19.60 -6.57
N ILE A 366 -8.88 -18.44 -6.00
CA ILE A 366 -7.67 -18.05 -5.28
C ILE A 366 -8.04 -18.09 -3.79
N PRO A 367 -7.50 -19.02 -2.98
CA PRO A 367 -7.84 -19.11 -1.57
C PRO A 367 -7.32 -17.88 -0.80
N ASN A 368 -7.99 -17.48 0.28
CA ASN A 368 -7.48 -16.46 1.22
C ASN A 368 -6.10 -16.83 1.78
N ALA A 369 -5.77 -18.14 1.81
CA ALA A 369 -4.46 -18.64 2.17
C ALA A 369 -3.33 -18.07 1.29
N ALA A 370 -3.59 -17.76 0.01
CA ALA A 370 -2.58 -17.20 -0.89
C ALA A 370 -2.04 -15.85 -0.40
N GLU A 371 -2.88 -15.01 0.22
CA GLU A 371 -2.46 -13.74 0.83
C GLU A 371 -1.93 -13.97 2.26
N THR A 372 -2.73 -14.66 3.10
CA THR A 372 -2.49 -14.71 4.54
C THR A 372 -1.20 -15.43 4.96
N VAL A 373 -0.73 -16.42 4.19
CA VAL A 373 0.53 -17.11 4.53
C VAL A 373 1.74 -16.23 4.30
N MET A 374 1.71 -15.40 3.26
CA MET A 374 2.80 -14.49 2.91
C MET A 374 2.86 -13.32 3.88
N VAL A 375 1.70 -12.74 4.25
CA VAL A 375 1.60 -11.76 5.35
C VAL A 375 2.25 -12.30 6.62
N ARG A 376 1.91 -13.52 7.04
CA ARG A 376 2.48 -14.12 8.27
C ARG A 376 3.98 -14.36 8.17
N ARG A 377 4.45 -14.86 7.03
CA ARG A 377 5.88 -15.04 6.75
C ARG A 377 6.62 -13.71 6.90
N ASP A 378 6.12 -12.65 6.28
CA ASP A 378 6.81 -11.36 6.26
C ASP A 378 6.73 -10.64 7.61
N LEU A 379 5.67 -10.86 8.40
CA LEU A 379 5.64 -10.46 9.80
C LEU A 379 6.72 -11.13 10.65
N ASP A 380 6.93 -12.45 10.50
CA ASP A 380 8.00 -13.16 11.21
C ASP A 380 9.39 -12.67 10.77
N LEU A 381 9.56 -12.34 9.49
CA LEU A 381 10.81 -11.76 8.98
C LEU A 381 11.04 -10.33 9.47
N VAL A 382 9.99 -9.51 9.60
CA VAL A 382 10.08 -8.18 10.21
C VAL A 382 10.52 -8.30 11.66
N GLU A 383 9.93 -9.22 12.44
CA GLU A 383 10.34 -9.48 13.82
C GLU A 383 11.79 -9.95 13.93
N LEU A 384 12.24 -10.81 13.01
CA LEU A 384 13.62 -11.29 12.95
C LEU A 384 14.63 -10.18 12.63
N THR A 385 14.30 -9.31 11.69
CA THR A 385 15.27 -8.35 11.08
C THR A 385 15.18 -6.95 11.67
N GLY A 386 14.06 -6.61 12.32
CA GLY A 386 13.72 -5.22 12.66
C GLY A 386 13.53 -4.33 11.43
N GLY A 387 13.18 -4.92 10.28
CA GLY A 387 12.83 -4.21 9.05
C GLY A 387 11.47 -3.53 9.13
N ARG A 388 11.07 -2.85 8.05
CA ARG A 388 9.79 -2.14 7.96
C ARG A 388 9.04 -2.58 6.71
N VAL A 389 7.79 -2.98 6.87
CA VAL A 389 6.93 -3.44 5.77
C VAL A 389 5.62 -2.65 5.75
N HIS A 390 5.17 -2.34 4.55
CA HIS A 390 3.81 -1.92 4.27
C HIS A 390 3.12 -3.00 3.44
N PHE A 391 2.01 -3.54 3.93
CA PHE A 391 1.24 -4.55 3.21
C PHE A 391 0.25 -3.89 2.26
N CYS A 392 0.43 -4.11 0.95
CA CYS A 392 -0.42 -3.56 -0.09
C CYS A 392 -1.81 -4.21 -0.09
N HIS A 393 -2.82 -3.42 -0.47
CA HIS A 393 -4.18 -3.84 -0.85
C HIS A 393 -4.72 -5.10 -0.13
N LEU A 394 -4.67 -5.15 1.21
CA LEU A 394 -5.09 -6.33 1.97
C LEU A 394 -6.59 -6.58 1.81
N SER A 395 -6.96 -7.86 1.62
CA SER A 395 -8.33 -8.26 1.30
C SER A 395 -8.91 -9.32 2.26
N CYS A 396 -8.08 -9.99 3.07
CA CYS A 396 -8.52 -11.15 3.86
C CYS A 396 -8.66 -10.86 5.36
N GLU A 397 -9.72 -11.39 6.00
CA GLU A 397 -9.92 -11.29 7.47
C GLU A 397 -8.70 -11.78 8.26
N GLY A 398 -8.11 -12.89 7.82
CA GLY A 398 -6.92 -13.49 8.44
C GLY A 398 -5.69 -12.58 8.41
N SER A 399 -5.53 -11.80 7.34
CA SER A 399 -4.42 -10.86 7.15
C SER A 399 -4.57 -9.68 8.11
N PHE A 400 -5.78 -9.11 8.20
CA PHE A 400 -6.08 -8.07 9.19
C PHE A 400 -5.83 -8.58 10.62
N GLY A 401 -6.23 -9.81 10.93
CA GLY A 401 -5.94 -10.47 12.20
C GLY A 401 -4.45 -10.50 12.54
N ALA A 402 -3.62 -10.90 11.58
CA ALA A 402 -2.17 -10.99 11.73
C ALA A 402 -1.50 -9.62 11.88
N VAL A 403 -1.84 -8.64 11.04
CA VAL A 403 -1.31 -7.27 11.12
C VAL A 403 -1.68 -6.62 12.46
N ARG A 404 -2.94 -6.80 12.90
CA ARG A 404 -3.39 -6.28 14.20
C ARG A 404 -2.60 -6.88 15.36
N ASP A 405 -2.20 -8.15 15.29
CA ASP A 405 -1.34 -8.77 16.28
C ASP A 405 0.09 -8.22 16.24
N ALA A 406 0.69 -8.13 15.06
CA ALA A 406 2.02 -7.56 14.87
C ALA A 406 2.12 -6.12 15.41
N LYS A 407 1.12 -5.28 15.14
CA LYS A 407 1.05 -3.92 15.69
C LYS A 407 0.98 -3.90 17.22
N ARG A 408 0.22 -4.83 17.85
CA ARG A 408 0.19 -4.96 19.32
C ARG A 408 1.54 -5.38 19.90
N ARG A 409 2.31 -6.17 19.15
CA ARG A 409 3.69 -6.57 19.50
C ARG A 409 4.71 -5.45 19.26
N GLY A 410 4.30 -4.33 18.65
CA GLY A 410 5.17 -3.18 18.39
C GLY A 410 6.07 -3.37 17.18
N LEU A 411 5.71 -4.25 16.25
CA LEU A 411 6.43 -4.39 14.99
C LEU A 411 6.19 -3.17 14.09
N GLU A 412 7.20 -2.75 13.35
CA GLU A 412 7.15 -1.63 12.41
C GLU A 412 6.45 -2.05 11.11
N VAL A 413 5.13 -2.22 11.19
CA VAL A 413 4.29 -2.69 10.10
C VAL A 413 3.11 -1.76 9.88
N THR A 414 2.82 -1.52 8.60
CA THR A 414 1.63 -0.77 8.17
C THR A 414 0.90 -1.53 7.07
N ALA A 415 -0.34 -1.14 6.78
CA ALA A 415 -1.14 -1.76 5.74
C ALA A 415 -2.09 -0.76 5.08
N GLU A 416 -2.42 -1.00 3.82
CA GLU A 416 -3.48 -0.31 3.08
C GLU A 416 -4.58 -1.29 2.65
N THR A 417 -5.71 -0.74 2.22
CA THR A 417 -6.73 -1.46 1.47
C THR A 417 -7.38 -0.49 0.46
N CYS A 418 -8.18 -1.03 -0.45
CA CYS A 418 -8.65 -0.32 -1.64
C CYS A 418 -10.18 -0.20 -1.71
N PRO A 419 -10.71 0.84 -2.38
CA PRO A 419 -12.14 1.12 -2.42
C PRO A 419 -13.05 -0.03 -2.81
N HIS A 420 -12.59 -0.87 -3.72
CA HIS A 420 -13.35 -2.02 -4.18
C HIS A 420 -13.51 -3.11 -3.10
N TYR A 421 -12.59 -3.26 -2.13
CA TYR A 421 -12.68 -4.30 -1.08
C TYR A 421 -13.65 -3.99 0.05
N TRP A 422 -13.98 -2.71 0.30
CA TRP A 422 -15.06 -2.36 1.22
C TRP A 422 -16.40 -2.13 0.52
N THR A 423 -16.41 -2.12 -0.81
CA THR A 423 -17.61 -1.84 -1.61
C THR A 423 -18.23 -3.11 -2.19
N LEU A 424 -17.42 -4.01 -2.74
CA LEU A 424 -17.87 -5.17 -3.51
C LEU A 424 -17.45 -6.49 -2.85
N THR A 425 -18.07 -7.57 -3.30
CA THR A 425 -17.72 -8.95 -2.98
C THR A 425 -17.50 -9.75 -4.27
N ASP A 426 -17.06 -11.00 -4.13
CA ASP A 426 -16.87 -11.92 -5.25
C ASP A 426 -18.12 -12.14 -6.11
N GLU A 427 -19.31 -11.82 -5.60
CA GLU A 427 -20.58 -11.86 -6.33
C GLU A 427 -20.64 -10.85 -7.49
N ALA A 428 -19.82 -9.79 -7.46
CA ALA A 428 -19.70 -8.84 -8.57
C ALA A 428 -19.21 -9.50 -9.87
N LEU A 429 -18.68 -10.73 -9.80
CA LEU A 429 -18.19 -11.49 -10.95
C LEU A 429 -19.20 -12.53 -11.48
N ILE A 430 -20.44 -12.59 -10.96
CA ILE A 430 -21.44 -13.60 -11.35
C ILE A 430 -21.71 -13.62 -12.86
N ASP A 431 -21.67 -12.45 -13.52
CA ASP A 431 -21.90 -12.34 -14.97
C ASP A 431 -20.61 -12.42 -15.79
N PHE A 432 -19.53 -12.97 -15.22
CA PHE A 432 -18.18 -12.99 -15.81
C PHE A 432 -17.69 -11.57 -16.17
N ASP A 433 -18.09 -10.57 -15.40
CA ASP A 433 -17.66 -9.19 -15.63
C ASP A 433 -16.17 -9.04 -15.36
N THR A 434 -15.39 -8.95 -16.43
CA THR A 434 -13.95 -8.75 -16.35
C THR A 434 -13.62 -7.40 -15.72
N HIS A 435 -14.51 -6.41 -15.76
CA HIS A 435 -14.34 -5.13 -15.10
C HIS A 435 -14.39 -5.22 -13.57
N ALA A 436 -14.81 -6.35 -12.99
CA ALA A 436 -14.69 -6.67 -11.57
C ALA A 436 -13.51 -7.60 -11.25
N LYS A 437 -12.70 -7.98 -12.26
CA LYS A 437 -11.52 -8.86 -12.09
C LYS A 437 -10.26 -8.05 -11.74
N MET A 438 -9.79 -8.14 -10.49
CA MET A 438 -8.54 -7.56 -9.96
C MET A 438 -7.81 -8.53 -9.03
N ASN A 439 -6.58 -8.18 -8.61
CA ASN A 439 -5.74 -9.02 -7.75
C ASN A 439 -5.14 -8.21 -6.60
N PRO A 440 -5.36 -8.56 -5.31
CA PRO A 440 -6.21 -9.66 -4.81
C PRO A 440 -7.65 -9.64 -5.36
N PRO A 441 -8.32 -10.79 -5.53
CA PRO A 441 -9.70 -10.77 -5.99
C PRO A 441 -10.64 -10.21 -4.93
N LEU A 442 -11.78 -9.67 -5.36
CA LEU A 442 -12.91 -9.42 -4.46
C LEU A 442 -13.24 -10.69 -3.69
N ARG A 443 -13.36 -10.59 -2.38
CA ARG A 443 -13.53 -11.71 -1.45
C ARG A 443 -15.00 -11.88 -1.04
N SER A 444 -15.23 -12.78 -0.08
CA SER A 444 -16.55 -13.01 0.49
C SER A 444 -17.11 -11.77 1.21
N GLU A 445 -18.43 -11.74 1.45
CA GLU A 445 -19.09 -10.73 2.31
C GLU A 445 -18.41 -10.61 3.68
N ARG A 446 -17.98 -11.75 4.25
CA ARG A 446 -17.27 -11.80 5.54
C ARG A 446 -15.95 -11.04 5.49
N ASP A 447 -15.19 -11.18 4.42
CA ASP A 447 -13.92 -10.49 4.23
C ASP A 447 -14.13 -8.98 3.95
N ARG A 448 -15.18 -8.61 3.21
CA ARG A 448 -15.59 -7.22 3.01
C ARG A 448 -15.92 -6.54 4.35
N ASP A 449 -16.72 -7.21 5.19
CA ASP A 449 -17.06 -6.72 6.53
C ASP A 449 -15.81 -6.59 7.41
N ALA A 450 -14.91 -7.58 7.36
CA ALA A 450 -13.65 -7.54 8.08
C ALA A 450 -12.74 -6.39 7.60
N THR A 451 -12.79 -6.04 6.31
CA THR A 451 -12.11 -4.87 5.74
C THR A 451 -12.63 -3.59 6.38
N ILE A 452 -13.96 -3.41 6.47
CA ILE A 452 -14.56 -2.23 7.12
C ILE A 452 -14.19 -2.16 8.60
N GLU A 453 -14.19 -3.29 9.31
CA GLU A 453 -13.76 -3.35 10.72
C GLU A 453 -12.28 -2.96 10.88
N ALA A 454 -11.39 -3.47 10.02
CA ALA A 454 -9.97 -3.17 10.03
C ALA A 454 -9.66 -1.70 9.72
N ILE A 455 -10.48 -1.05 8.91
CA ILE A 455 -10.44 0.40 8.69
C ILE A 455 -10.83 1.14 9.97
N GLY A 456 -11.95 0.75 10.58
CA GLY A 456 -12.50 1.43 11.76
C GLY A 456 -11.63 1.33 13.01
N ASP A 457 -10.92 0.21 13.19
CA ASP A 457 -10.06 -0.03 14.36
C ASP A 457 -8.60 0.42 14.21
N GLY A 458 -8.21 0.92 13.03
CA GLY A 458 -6.86 1.41 12.72
C GLY A 458 -5.85 0.31 12.37
N THR A 459 -6.31 -0.91 12.09
CA THR A 459 -5.47 -1.96 11.50
C THR A 459 -4.98 -1.53 10.11
N ILE A 460 -5.83 -0.87 9.32
CA ILE A 460 -5.45 -0.18 8.08
C ILE A 460 -4.94 1.23 8.39
N ASP A 461 -3.75 1.56 7.88
CA ASP A 461 -3.07 2.83 8.13
C ASP A 461 -3.46 3.92 7.15
N CYS A 462 -3.63 3.57 5.88
CA CYS A 462 -4.00 4.48 4.79
C CYS A 462 -4.88 3.79 3.75
N PHE A 463 -5.49 4.59 2.88
CA PHE A 463 -6.13 4.09 1.67
C PHE A 463 -5.20 4.21 0.47
N ALA A 464 -5.40 3.32 -0.50
CA ALA A 464 -4.76 3.36 -1.80
C ALA A 464 -5.76 2.87 -2.85
N THR A 465 -5.64 3.33 -4.10
CA THR A 465 -6.64 2.91 -5.11
C THR A 465 -6.30 1.60 -5.80
N ASP A 466 -5.01 1.26 -5.88
CA ASP A 466 -4.49 0.26 -6.81
C ASP A 466 -5.05 0.53 -8.23
N HIS A 467 -4.86 1.77 -8.68
CA HIS A 467 -5.33 2.17 -10.00
C HIS A 467 -4.54 1.41 -11.07
N ALA A 468 -5.20 0.41 -11.66
CA ALA A 468 -4.64 -0.55 -12.59
C ALA A 468 -5.38 -0.50 -13.95
N PRO A 469 -5.10 0.52 -14.78
CA PRO A 469 -5.74 0.71 -16.07
C PRO A 469 -5.31 -0.38 -17.06
N HIS A 470 -6.26 -0.78 -17.89
CA HIS A 470 -6.09 -1.72 -19.00
C HIS A 470 -6.88 -1.22 -20.21
N THR A 471 -6.48 -1.65 -21.40
CA THR A 471 -7.23 -1.31 -22.61
C THR A 471 -8.60 -1.99 -22.62
N LEU A 472 -9.53 -1.42 -23.38
CA LEU A 472 -10.85 -2.02 -23.59
C LEU A 472 -10.75 -3.41 -24.27
N GLU A 473 -9.78 -3.58 -25.17
CA GLU A 473 -9.54 -4.86 -25.84
C GLU A 473 -9.08 -5.93 -24.86
N ASP A 474 -8.16 -5.59 -23.95
CA ASP A 474 -7.69 -6.52 -22.91
C ASP A 474 -8.83 -7.01 -22.03
N LYS A 475 -9.74 -6.12 -21.62
CA LYS A 475 -10.87 -6.50 -20.76
C LYS A 475 -11.99 -7.23 -21.52
N ARG A 476 -12.05 -7.15 -22.85
CA ARG A 476 -13.03 -7.90 -23.65
C ARG A 476 -12.62 -9.35 -23.94
N GLN A 477 -11.41 -9.75 -23.54
CA GLN A 477 -10.96 -11.13 -23.66
C GLN A 477 -11.80 -12.09 -22.82
N PRO A 478 -11.77 -13.40 -23.11
CA PRO A 478 -12.36 -14.42 -22.26
C PRO A 478 -11.91 -14.25 -20.80
N PHE A 479 -12.79 -14.59 -19.86
CA PHE A 479 -12.60 -14.25 -18.45
C PHE A 479 -11.27 -14.72 -17.87
N ASP A 480 -10.77 -15.90 -18.26
CA ASP A 480 -9.50 -16.48 -17.81
C ASP A 480 -8.25 -15.82 -18.43
N GLN A 481 -8.42 -15.13 -19.57
CA GLN A 481 -7.37 -14.42 -20.29
C GLN A 481 -7.34 -12.92 -19.98
N ALA A 482 -8.49 -12.33 -19.66
CA ALA A 482 -8.58 -10.91 -19.30
C ALA A 482 -7.67 -10.60 -18.10
N PRO A 483 -6.90 -9.50 -18.13
CA PRO A 483 -5.96 -9.18 -17.06
C PRO A 483 -6.69 -8.73 -15.79
N PHE A 484 -6.02 -8.92 -14.66
CA PHE A 484 -6.42 -8.37 -13.38
C PHE A 484 -6.12 -6.87 -13.33
N GLY A 485 -7.09 -6.09 -12.87
CA GLY A 485 -6.90 -4.67 -12.60
C GLY A 485 -8.13 -3.86 -12.95
N ILE A 486 -8.39 -2.83 -12.14
CA ILE A 486 -9.44 -1.84 -12.34
C ILE A 486 -8.92 -0.42 -12.12
N VAL A 487 -9.53 0.57 -12.74
CA VAL A 487 -9.23 1.98 -12.45
C VAL A 487 -9.93 2.45 -11.18
N GLY A 488 -9.22 3.20 -10.32
CA GLY A 488 -9.76 3.69 -9.04
C GLY A 488 -9.66 5.19 -8.75
N LEU A 489 -8.69 5.91 -9.32
CA LEU A 489 -8.42 7.33 -8.99
C LEU A 489 -9.67 8.24 -9.03
N GLU A 490 -10.48 8.14 -10.08
CA GLU A 490 -11.62 9.06 -10.30
C GLU A 490 -12.87 8.69 -9.46
N THR A 491 -12.93 7.48 -8.90
CA THR A 491 -14.07 6.99 -8.10
C THR A 491 -13.78 6.90 -6.61
N ALA A 492 -12.50 6.92 -6.21
CA ALA A 492 -12.05 6.67 -4.84
C ALA A 492 -12.76 7.49 -3.77
N LEU A 493 -12.83 8.82 -3.96
CA LEU A 493 -13.47 9.72 -3.00
C LEU A 493 -14.98 9.45 -2.88
N GLY A 494 -15.66 9.28 -4.03
CA GLY A 494 -17.09 9.00 -4.08
C GLY A 494 -17.45 7.67 -3.42
N LEU A 495 -16.65 6.62 -3.66
CA LEU A 495 -16.81 5.31 -3.02
C LEU A 495 -16.58 5.40 -1.51
N THR A 496 -15.52 6.10 -1.09
CA THR A 496 -15.21 6.32 0.33
C THR A 496 -16.39 7.00 1.05
N ILE A 497 -16.91 8.09 0.48
CA ILE A 497 -17.99 8.85 1.11
C ILE A 497 -19.29 8.05 1.08
N THR A 498 -19.62 7.41 -0.04
CA THR A 498 -20.87 6.66 -0.20
C THR A 498 -20.93 5.43 0.71
N GLN A 499 -19.84 4.69 0.83
CA GLN A 499 -19.82 3.37 1.48
C GLN A 499 -19.32 3.41 2.92
N LEU A 500 -18.48 4.37 3.30
CA LEU A 500 -17.93 4.44 4.67
C LEU A 500 -18.48 5.64 5.45
N VAL A 501 -18.51 6.83 4.84
CA VAL A 501 -18.87 8.06 5.57
C VAL A 501 -20.38 8.20 5.76
N LYS A 502 -21.15 8.09 4.67
CA LYS A 502 -22.61 8.25 4.68
C LYS A 502 -23.32 7.22 5.58
N PRO A 503 -22.91 5.93 5.63
CA PRO A 503 -23.50 4.97 6.57
C PRO A 503 -23.04 5.17 8.03
N GLY A 504 -22.15 6.13 8.30
CA GLY A 504 -21.62 6.43 9.63
C GLY A 504 -20.54 5.46 10.09
N CYS A 505 -19.93 4.70 9.17
CA CYS A 505 -18.89 3.75 9.52
C CYS A 505 -17.51 4.42 9.68
N LEU A 506 -17.32 5.61 9.07
CA LEU A 506 -16.16 6.47 9.27
C LEU A 506 -16.58 7.94 9.29
N THR A 507 -15.93 8.78 10.10
CA THR A 507 -16.11 10.24 9.99
C THR A 507 -15.41 10.78 8.75
N LEU A 508 -15.94 11.83 8.13
CA LEU A 508 -15.31 12.46 6.96
C LEU A 508 -13.86 12.92 7.24
N GLU A 509 -13.59 13.52 8.41
CA GLU A 509 -12.24 13.92 8.81
C GLU A 509 -11.27 12.74 8.76
N ARG A 510 -11.64 11.61 9.37
CA ARG A 510 -10.82 10.39 9.36
C ARG A 510 -10.65 9.81 7.95
N ALA A 511 -11.69 9.85 7.12
CA ALA A 511 -11.60 9.41 5.72
C ALA A 511 -10.59 10.26 4.93
N LEU A 512 -10.61 11.58 5.12
CA LEU A 512 -9.65 12.48 4.49
C LEU A 512 -8.25 12.29 5.04
N GLU A 513 -8.08 12.04 6.35
CA GLU A 513 -6.77 11.73 6.93
C GLU A 513 -6.14 10.48 6.28
N LEU A 514 -6.94 9.43 6.08
CA LEU A 514 -6.52 8.17 5.43
C LEU A 514 -6.12 8.35 3.96
N TRP A 515 -6.61 9.39 3.28
CA TRP A 515 -6.24 9.76 1.91
C TRP A 515 -5.18 10.88 1.81
N THR A 516 -4.80 11.55 2.89
CA THR A 516 -3.94 12.75 2.82
C THR A 516 -2.65 12.56 3.62
N GLU A 517 -2.75 12.68 4.94
CA GLU A 517 -1.60 12.65 5.83
C GLU A 517 -1.06 11.23 6.04
N ALA A 518 -1.95 10.23 6.11
CA ALA A 518 -1.55 8.86 6.37
C ALA A 518 -0.61 8.24 5.31
N PRO A 519 -0.92 8.27 4.00
CA PRO A 519 -0.01 7.74 2.98
C PRO A 519 1.32 8.53 2.93
N ARG A 520 1.29 9.84 3.21
CA ARG A 520 2.53 10.64 3.35
C ARG A 520 3.42 10.13 4.49
N ARG A 521 2.83 9.77 5.65
CA ARG A 521 3.59 9.18 6.77
C ARG A 521 4.20 7.83 6.41
N VAL A 522 3.45 6.97 5.72
CA VAL A 522 3.96 5.64 5.29
C VAL A 522 5.18 5.80 4.38
N LEU A 523 5.11 6.70 3.39
CA LEU A 523 6.21 6.96 2.45
C LEU A 523 7.30 7.91 2.97
N GLY A 524 7.14 8.48 4.17
CA GLY A 524 8.06 9.51 4.69
C GLY A 524 8.09 10.79 3.85
N LEU A 525 6.99 11.14 3.18
CA LEU A 525 6.86 12.36 2.39
C LEU A 525 6.70 13.60 3.26
N PRO A 526 7.10 14.80 2.78
CA PRO A 526 6.83 16.05 3.47
C PRO A 526 5.33 16.27 3.72
N GLU A 527 5.02 16.87 4.87
CA GLU A 527 3.65 17.24 5.23
C GLU A 527 3.12 18.32 4.28
N VAL A 528 1.80 18.28 4.03
CA VAL A 528 1.04 19.36 3.39
C VAL A 528 -0.13 19.68 4.31
N ARG A 529 -0.22 20.94 4.72
CA ARG A 529 -1.24 21.44 5.64
C ARG A 529 -2.00 22.59 4.99
N LEU A 530 -3.23 22.81 5.41
CA LEU A 530 -4.02 23.98 5.03
C LEU A 530 -3.61 25.19 5.90
N GLU A 531 -2.34 25.58 5.80
CA GLU A 531 -1.71 26.61 6.61
C GLU A 531 -0.78 27.49 5.75
N PRO A 532 -0.54 28.76 6.12
CA PRO A 532 0.37 29.61 5.37
C PRO A 532 1.77 29.00 5.19
N SER A 533 2.40 29.28 4.05
CA SER A 533 3.72 28.77 3.62
C SER A 533 3.78 27.32 3.16
N PHE A 534 2.74 26.51 3.39
CA PHE A 534 2.68 25.17 2.80
C PHE A 534 2.40 25.24 1.30
N PRO A 535 2.86 24.24 0.51
CA PRO A 535 2.49 24.12 -0.90
C PRO A 535 0.97 24.13 -1.07
N ALA A 536 0.47 24.85 -2.07
CA ALA A 536 -0.95 24.85 -2.41
C ALA A 536 -1.31 23.59 -3.22
N ASP A 537 -1.12 22.44 -2.58
CA ASP A 537 -1.59 21.13 -3.03
C ASP A 537 -2.93 20.87 -2.31
N LEU A 538 -4.03 21.22 -2.95
CA LEU A 538 -5.35 21.34 -2.32
C LEU A 538 -6.42 20.62 -3.13
N VAL A 539 -7.45 20.12 -2.42
CA VAL A 539 -8.69 19.65 -3.03
C VAL A 539 -9.87 20.38 -2.40
N LEU A 540 -10.74 20.91 -3.25
CA LEU A 540 -12.07 21.37 -2.86
C LEU A 540 -13.06 20.27 -3.22
N LEU A 541 -13.81 19.78 -2.24
CA LEU A 541 -14.76 18.68 -2.42
C LEU A 541 -16.12 19.02 -1.81
N ASP A 542 -17.19 18.58 -2.49
CA ASP A 542 -18.53 18.60 -1.93
C ASP A 542 -18.88 17.18 -1.46
N PRO A 543 -19.05 16.96 -0.14
CA PRO A 543 -19.38 15.64 0.39
C PRO A 543 -20.83 15.22 0.15
N HIS A 544 -21.68 16.12 -0.36
CA HIS A 544 -23.10 15.90 -0.63
C HIS A 544 -23.43 15.85 -2.12
N ALA A 545 -22.50 16.25 -2.99
CA ALA A 545 -22.67 16.16 -4.44
C ALA A 545 -22.98 14.72 -4.87
N SER A 546 -24.12 14.54 -5.53
CA SER A 546 -24.49 13.27 -6.16
C SER A 546 -24.06 13.28 -7.61
N TRP A 547 -23.44 12.20 -8.08
CA TRP A 547 -23.02 12.06 -9.47
C TRP A 547 -23.04 10.60 -9.91
N THR A 548 -23.27 10.36 -11.19
CA THR A 548 -23.25 9.03 -11.79
C THR A 548 -21.89 8.76 -12.40
N VAL A 549 -21.32 7.60 -12.10
CA VAL A 549 -20.05 7.14 -12.68
C VAL A 549 -20.27 6.86 -14.16
N ASP A 550 -19.58 7.61 -15.00
CA ASP A 550 -19.57 7.46 -16.45
C ASP A 550 -18.11 7.21 -16.89
N PRO A 551 -17.70 5.94 -17.09
CA PRO A 551 -16.33 5.59 -17.44
C PRO A 551 -15.87 6.31 -18.72
N GLU A 552 -16.77 6.58 -19.67
CA GLU A 552 -16.43 7.25 -20.94
C GLU A 552 -15.93 8.69 -20.73
N ARG A 553 -16.25 9.31 -19.59
CA ARG A 553 -15.80 10.67 -19.23
C ARG A 553 -14.51 10.69 -18.40
N PHE A 554 -13.92 9.54 -18.09
CA PHE A 554 -12.69 9.45 -17.32
C PHE A 554 -11.53 10.13 -18.03
N ARG A 555 -10.67 10.80 -17.25
CA ARG A 555 -9.40 11.38 -17.72
C ARG A 555 -8.32 10.33 -17.90
N SER A 556 -8.40 9.24 -17.13
CA SER A 556 -7.65 8.00 -17.37
C SER A 556 -7.85 7.52 -18.81
N LEU A 557 -6.94 6.73 -19.38
CA LEU A 557 -7.20 5.97 -20.61
C LEU A 557 -7.94 4.66 -20.31
N GLY A 558 -7.70 4.07 -19.15
CA GLY A 558 -8.44 2.92 -18.65
C GLY A 558 -9.92 3.24 -18.44
N ARG A 559 -10.79 2.38 -18.96
CA ARG A 559 -12.26 2.42 -18.75
C ARG A 559 -12.73 1.26 -17.86
N ASN A 560 -11.77 0.47 -17.35
CA ASN A 560 -12.02 -0.81 -16.73
C ASN A 560 -12.44 -0.66 -15.27
N THR A 561 -13.73 -0.47 -15.03
CA THR A 561 -14.29 -0.28 -13.68
C THR A 561 -15.65 -0.96 -13.55
N PRO A 562 -15.94 -1.63 -12.42
CA PRO A 562 -17.24 -2.27 -12.19
C PRO A 562 -18.31 -1.28 -11.73
N PHE A 563 -17.93 -0.01 -11.53
CA PHE A 563 -18.80 1.03 -10.97
C PHE A 563 -19.56 1.82 -12.04
N GLY A 564 -19.45 1.46 -13.31
CA GLY A 564 -20.18 2.15 -14.40
C GLY A 564 -21.69 2.22 -14.12
N GLY A 565 -22.27 3.41 -14.21
CA GLY A 565 -23.69 3.65 -13.93
C GLY A 565 -24.06 3.78 -12.45
N TRP A 566 -23.13 3.55 -11.52
CA TRP A 566 -23.41 3.74 -10.08
C TRP A 566 -23.60 5.22 -9.77
N THR A 567 -24.53 5.53 -8.88
CA THR A 567 -24.67 6.89 -8.32
C THR A 567 -23.90 6.98 -7.01
N LEU A 568 -22.86 7.81 -6.99
CA LEU A 568 -22.02 8.07 -5.83
C LEU A 568 -22.34 9.43 -5.21
N THR A 569 -22.15 9.52 -3.90
CA THR A 569 -22.18 10.77 -3.12
C THR A 569 -20.76 11.17 -2.76
N GLY A 570 -20.44 12.46 -2.87
CA GLY A 570 -19.11 13.01 -2.63
C GLY A 570 -18.31 13.15 -3.92
N ARG A 571 -17.83 14.36 -4.21
CA ARG A 571 -17.08 14.63 -5.45
C ARG A 571 -16.00 15.70 -5.25
N ALA A 572 -14.84 15.49 -5.84
CA ALA A 572 -13.84 16.54 -5.99
C ALA A 572 -14.36 17.59 -7.00
N LEU A 573 -14.48 18.84 -6.55
CA LEU A 573 -14.95 19.95 -7.37
C LEU A 573 -13.79 20.65 -8.06
N ALA A 574 -12.67 20.82 -7.36
CA ALA A 574 -11.46 21.40 -7.91
C ALA A 574 -10.21 20.89 -7.20
N THR A 575 -9.10 20.87 -7.94
CA THR A 575 -7.80 20.37 -7.46
C THR A 575 -6.71 21.35 -7.85
N TRP A 576 -5.83 21.67 -6.91
CA TRP A 576 -4.64 22.49 -7.14
C TRP A 576 -3.39 21.70 -6.81
N CYS A 577 -2.36 21.81 -7.64
CA CYS A 577 -1.04 21.24 -7.38
C CYS A 577 0.01 22.33 -7.56
N GLY A 578 0.73 22.65 -6.49
CA GLY A 578 1.67 23.78 -6.45
C GLY A 578 0.99 25.11 -6.81
N GLY A 579 -0.25 25.30 -6.37
CA GLY A 579 -1.07 26.49 -6.60
C GLY A 579 -1.64 26.64 -8.01
N VAL A 580 -1.31 25.75 -8.94
CA VAL A 580 -1.92 25.71 -10.28
C VAL A 580 -3.21 24.90 -10.19
N LEU A 581 -4.32 25.44 -10.71
CA LEU A 581 -5.58 24.72 -10.85
C LEU A 581 -5.44 23.64 -11.93
N THR A 582 -5.57 22.37 -11.55
CA THR A 582 -5.33 21.20 -12.43
C THR A 582 -6.60 20.50 -12.86
N HIS A 583 -7.65 20.62 -12.04
CA HIS A 583 -8.98 20.12 -12.36
C HIS A 583 -10.03 21.05 -11.78
N MET A 584 -11.14 21.21 -12.50
CA MET A 584 -12.34 21.91 -12.03
C MET A 584 -13.56 21.31 -12.72
N VAL A 585 -14.61 21.01 -11.96
CA VAL A 585 -15.88 20.58 -12.54
C VAL A 585 -16.59 21.76 -13.22
N PRO A 586 -17.33 21.52 -14.32
CA PRO A 586 -18.11 22.58 -14.96
C PRO A 586 -19.10 23.22 -13.99
N GLY A 587 -19.23 24.55 -14.05
CA GLY A 587 -20.17 25.31 -13.21
C GLY A 587 -19.61 25.77 -11.86
N LEU A 588 -18.40 25.35 -11.49
CA LEU A 588 -17.69 25.89 -10.33
C LEU A 588 -17.06 27.25 -10.66
N GLY A 589 -17.88 28.30 -10.75
CA GLY A 589 -17.44 29.70 -10.76
C GLY A 589 -17.37 30.41 -12.13
N ALA A 590 -18.51 30.92 -12.58
CA ALA A 590 -18.66 32.26 -13.18
C ALA A 590 -20.14 32.66 -13.02
N GLU A 591 -20.44 33.51 -12.04
CA GLU A 591 -21.75 34.13 -11.72
C GLU A 591 -23.05 33.29 -11.86
N GLY A 592 -23.73 33.00 -10.74
CA GLY A 592 -25.20 32.86 -10.73
C GLY A 592 -25.80 31.64 -10.02
N ARG A 593 -26.24 31.86 -8.77
CA ARG A 593 -27.41 31.26 -8.08
C ARG A 593 -27.80 29.81 -8.48
N HIS A 594 -27.41 28.83 -7.67
CA HIS A 594 -28.25 27.64 -7.50
C HIS A 594 -29.39 27.97 -6.53
N ALA A 595 -30.54 28.34 -7.09
CA ALA A 595 -31.80 28.32 -6.37
C ALA A 595 -32.13 26.88 -5.98
N ARG A 596 -32.26 26.60 -4.68
CA ARG A 596 -32.97 25.41 -4.19
C ARG A 596 -34.38 25.42 -4.81
N PRO A 597 -34.91 24.29 -5.29
CA PRO A 597 -36.32 24.22 -5.63
C PRO A 597 -37.11 24.44 -4.34
N ALA A 598 -37.85 25.56 -4.30
CA ALA A 598 -38.79 25.85 -3.23
C ALA A 598 -39.83 24.72 -3.18
N GLY A 599 -40.06 24.20 -1.98
CA GLY A 599 -41.03 23.15 -1.74
C GLY A 599 -42.42 23.52 -2.26
N ALA A 600 -43.11 22.52 -2.79
CA ALA A 600 -44.53 22.57 -3.06
C ALA A 600 -45.27 22.90 -1.75
N GLY A 601 -45.68 24.16 -1.63
CA GLY A 601 -46.61 24.61 -0.61
C GLY A 601 -48.02 24.19 -0.99
N ALA A 602 -48.67 23.49 -0.07
CA ALA A 602 -50.09 23.17 -0.11
C ALA A 602 -50.96 24.42 -0.33
N ARG A 603 -51.90 24.32 -1.27
CA ARG A 603 -53.31 24.72 -1.14
C ARG A 603 -54.11 24.09 -2.27
#